data_AF-A0A7J9ZU28-F1
#
_entry.id   AF-A0A7J9ZU28-F1
#
_cell.length_a   1.000
_cell.length_b   1.000
_cell.length_c   1.000
_cell.angle_alpha   90.00
_cell.angle_beta   90.00
_cell.angle_gamma   90.00
#
_symmetry.space_group_name_H-M   'P 1'
#
loop_
_entity.id
_entity.type
_entity.pdbx_description
1 polymer ?
#
loop_
_entity_poly.entity_id
_entity_poly.type
_entity_poly.pdbx_seq_one_letter_code
_entity_poly.pdbx_strand_id
1 'polypeptide(L)'
;MDRLGRFVCRRDAADPQRWEYRRELVMGDRAAVTARLAPDGWEPCGAWVMYQWYKRPLAASIGPAAAIPAPPPAPGRSSFFSRRFYLMLGAVPVVLEIVALVAYVNSGDAAESAGVVVGGLVGAAAGGLAVFAYGAWQNRSR
;
A
#
# COMPACT_ATOMS: atom_id res chain seq x y z
N MET A 1 5.18 -12.29 4.95
CA MET A 1 4.11 -11.48 4.32
C MET A 1 2.77 -12.19 4.44
N ASP A 2 1.63 -11.51 4.32
CA ASP A 2 0.32 -12.17 4.27
C ASP A 2 0.01 -12.72 2.86
N ARG A 3 -1.12 -13.42 2.69
CA ARG A 3 -1.56 -13.98 1.40
C ARG A 3 -1.81 -12.93 0.32
N LEU A 4 -1.99 -11.66 0.71
CA LEU A 4 -2.18 -10.52 -0.20
C LEU A 4 -0.85 -9.83 -0.52
N GLY A 5 0.29 -10.37 -0.09
CA GLY A 5 1.62 -9.79 -0.31
C GLY A 5 1.91 -8.58 0.58
N ARG A 6 1.07 -8.28 1.56
CA ARG A 6 1.25 -7.12 2.42
C ARG A 6 2.42 -7.31 3.36
N PHE A 7 2.99 -6.17 3.72
CA PHE A 7 4.08 -6.10 4.67
C PHE A 7 3.61 -6.56 6.06
N VAL A 8 4.17 -7.67 6.55
CA VAL A 8 3.90 -8.19 7.89
C VAL A 8 5.21 -8.35 8.63
N CYS A 9 5.47 -7.46 9.58
CA CYS A 9 6.50 -7.65 10.59
C CYS A 9 5.84 -8.01 11.92
N ARG A 10 5.88 -9.29 12.28
CA ARG A 10 5.69 -9.72 13.67
C ARG A 10 7.03 -9.59 14.38
N ARG A 11 7.03 -8.89 15.51
CA ARG A 11 8.14 -8.94 16.48
C ARG A 11 7.86 -10.11 17.41
N ASP A 12 8.91 -10.79 17.85
CA ASP A 12 8.80 -11.64 19.01
C ASP A 12 8.55 -10.76 20.24
N ALA A 13 7.53 -11.10 21.03
CA ALA A 13 7.19 -10.39 22.25
C ALA A 13 8.12 -10.78 23.41
N ALA A 14 8.71 -11.98 23.35
CA ALA A 14 9.62 -12.48 24.37
C ALA A 14 11.05 -11.92 24.19
N ASP A 15 11.51 -11.76 22.95
CA ASP A 15 12.81 -11.14 22.62
C ASP A 15 12.67 -10.08 21.50
N PRO A 16 12.26 -8.84 21.84
CA PRO A 16 12.08 -7.79 20.86
C PRO A 16 13.44 -7.32 20.31
N GLN A 17 13.72 -7.69 19.06
CA GLN A 17 14.93 -7.29 18.36
C GLN A 17 14.69 -6.23 17.27
N ARG A 18 15.76 -5.49 16.95
CA ARG A 18 15.85 -4.64 15.75
C ARG A 18 15.92 -5.50 14.49
N TRP A 19 15.44 -4.95 13.37
CA TRP A 19 15.40 -5.63 12.08
C TRP A 19 16.17 -4.81 11.03
N GLU A 20 16.90 -5.52 10.19
CA GLU A 20 17.44 -4.98 8.95
C GLU A 20 16.44 -5.21 7.83
N TYR A 21 16.32 -4.25 6.92
CA TYR A 21 15.44 -4.32 5.77
C TYR A 21 16.21 -4.17 4.48
N ARG A 22 15.84 -4.99 3.49
CA ARG A 22 16.42 -4.97 2.16
C ARG A 22 15.30 -4.99 1.12
N ARG A 23 15.48 -4.23 0.04
CA ARG A 23 14.56 -4.21 -1.10
C ARG A 23 15.27 -4.73 -2.33
N GLU A 24 14.66 -5.69 -3.00
CA GLU A 24 15.14 -6.28 -4.24
C GLU A 24 14.17 -5.95 -5.38
N LEU A 25 14.71 -5.67 -6.57
CA LEU A 25 13.94 -5.64 -7.81
C LEU A 25 13.89 -7.07 -8.37
N VAL A 26 12.69 -7.61 -8.53
CA VAL A 26 12.43 -8.96 -8.99
C VAL A 26 11.53 -8.92 -10.22
N MET A 27 12.13 -9.18 -11.39
CA MET A 27 11.45 -9.24 -12.69
C MET A 27 11.08 -10.67 -13.11
N GLY A 28 11.41 -11.66 -12.27
CA GLY A 28 11.25 -13.09 -12.57
C GLY A 28 10.85 -13.89 -11.33
N ASP A 29 11.45 -15.06 -11.15
CA ASP A 29 11.08 -15.95 -10.05
C ASP A 29 11.50 -15.40 -8.67
N ARG A 30 10.50 -15.03 -7.86
CA ARG A 30 10.67 -14.58 -6.47
C ARG A 30 11.16 -15.70 -5.55
N ALA A 31 10.84 -16.96 -5.86
CA ALA A 31 11.31 -18.08 -5.06
C ALA A 31 12.84 -18.23 -5.20
N ALA A 32 13.37 -18.14 -6.42
CA ALA A 32 14.82 -18.14 -6.67
C ALA A 32 15.55 -17.01 -5.91
N VAL A 33 15.03 -15.78 -5.93
CA VAL A 33 15.63 -14.66 -5.18
C VAL A 33 15.59 -14.92 -3.67
N THR A 34 14.48 -15.49 -3.18
CA THR A 34 14.34 -15.84 -1.76
C THR A 34 15.30 -16.95 -1.36
N ALA A 35 15.43 -18.00 -2.16
CA ALA A 35 16.36 -19.10 -1.92
C ALA A 35 17.81 -18.62 -1.91
N ARG A 36 18.17 -17.66 -2.77
CA ARG A 36 19.51 -17.05 -2.77
C ARG A 36 19.81 -16.25 -1.50
N LEU A 37 18.80 -15.62 -0.90
CA LEU A 37 18.97 -14.76 0.29
C LEU A 37 18.75 -15.50 1.61
N ALA A 38 18.12 -16.68 1.58
CA ALA A 38 17.86 -17.49 2.77
C ALA A 38 19.11 -17.89 3.58
N PRO A 39 20.27 -18.23 2.97
CA PRO A 39 21.49 -18.57 3.74
C PRO A 39 21.98 -17.43 4.63
N ASP A 40 21.75 -16.19 4.23
CA ASP A 40 22.09 -15.00 5.01
C ASP A 40 21.03 -14.66 6.06
N GLY A 41 19.99 -15.47 6.22
CA GLY A 41 18.89 -15.26 7.19
C GLY A 41 17.85 -14.22 6.76
N TRP A 42 17.79 -13.86 5.48
CA TRP A 42 16.76 -12.95 4.96
C TRP A 42 15.43 -13.67 4.73
N GLU A 43 14.35 -13.08 5.22
CA GLU A 43 12.99 -13.59 5.06
C GLU A 43 12.10 -12.60 4.32
N PRO A 44 11.22 -13.05 3.41
CA PRO A 44 10.32 -12.16 2.67
C PRO A 44 9.25 -11.56 3.59
N CYS A 45 9.23 -10.23 3.67
CA CYS A 45 8.32 -9.50 4.55
C CYS A 45 7.19 -8.77 3.82
N GLY A 46 7.33 -8.44 2.53
CA GLY A 46 6.27 -7.86 1.70
C GLY A 46 6.65 -7.77 0.23
N ALA A 47 5.68 -7.57 -0.66
CA ALA A 47 5.90 -7.44 -2.11
C ALA A 47 5.01 -6.34 -2.72
N TRP A 48 5.49 -5.70 -3.78
CA TRP A 48 4.73 -4.71 -4.53
C TRP A 48 5.24 -4.61 -5.95
N VAL A 49 4.39 -4.99 -6.91
CA VAL A 49 4.70 -4.99 -8.35
C VAL A 49 6.02 -5.75 -8.61
N MET A 50 7.11 -5.06 -8.93
CA MET A 50 8.42 -5.65 -9.22
C MET A 50 9.38 -5.58 -8.02
N TYR A 51 8.94 -5.09 -6.87
CA TYR A 51 9.76 -5.01 -5.66
C TYR A 51 9.39 -6.09 -4.65
N GLN A 52 10.40 -6.70 -4.05
CA GLN A 52 10.28 -7.62 -2.94
C GLN A 52 11.08 -7.07 -1.75
N TRP A 53 10.46 -7.01 -0.57
CA TRP A 53 11.11 -6.62 0.66
C TRP A 53 11.45 -7.86 1.48
N TYR A 54 12.64 -7.82 2.04
CA TYR A 54 13.19 -8.81 2.94
C TYR A 54 13.52 -8.16 4.27
N LYS A 55 13.44 -8.96 5.34
CA LYS A 55 13.86 -8.58 6.68
C LYS A 55 14.82 -9.63 7.24
N ARG A 56 15.72 -9.21 8.12
CA ARG A 56 16.60 -10.09 8.91
C ARG A 56 16.72 -9.55 10.34
N PRO A 57 16.81 -10.40 11.38
CA PRO A 57 17.13 -9.92 12.72
C PRO A 57 18.48 -9.20 12.71
N LEU A 58 18.56 -7.99 13.29
CA LEU A 58 19.82 -7.25 13.38
C LEU A 58 20.85 -8.01 14.22
N ALA A 59 20.42 -8.95 15.07
CA ALA A 59 21.31 -9.85 15.80
C ALA A 59 22.17 -10.73 14.87
N ALA A 60 21.73 -11.00 13.64
CA ALA A 60 22.55 -11.70 12.65
C ALA A 60 23.75 -10.85 12.16
N SER A 61 23.75 -9.53 12.40
CA SER A 61 24.86 -8.63 12.06
C SER A 61 25.69 -8.22 13.27
N ILE A 62 25.04 -7.86 14.38
CA ILE A 62 25.71 -7.26 15.56
C ILE A 62 25.54 -8.09 16.84
N GLY A 63 24.94 -9.27 16.75
CA GLY A 63 24.71 -10.17 17.89
C GLY A 63 23.75 -9.57 18.94
N PRO A 64 23.95 -9.85 20.24
CA PRO A 64 23.01 -9.47 21.30
C PRO A 64 22.82 -7.96 21.47
N ALA A 65 23.69 -7.12 20.91
CA ALA A 65 23.52 -5.66 20.89
C ALA A 65 22.28 -5.18 20.10
N ALA A 66 21.67 -6.07 19.32
CA ALA A 66 20.42 -5.82 18.61
C ALA A 66 19.16 -5.85 19.49
N ALA A 67 19.25 -6.41 20.71
CA ALA A 67 18.14 -6.52 21.64
C ALA A 67 17.64 -5.13 22.07
N ILE A 68 16.32 -4.99 22.20
CA ILE A 68 15.68 -3.76 22.65
C ILE A 68 15.06 -4.04 24.03
N PRO A 69 15.16 -3.12 25.01
CA PRO A 69 14.61 -3.34 26.35
C PRO A 69 13.09 -3.55 26.39
N ALA A 70 12.36 -2.90 25.48
CA ALA A 70 10.92 -3.01 25.34
C ALA A 70 10.49 -2.70 23.90
N PRO A 71 9.43 -3.34 23.38
CA PRO A 71 8.89 -3.01 22.08
C PRO A 71 8.29 -1.58 22.10
N PRO A 72 8.54 -0.75 21.07
CA PRO A 72 7.92 0.57 20.98
C PRO A 72 6.39 0.45 20.85
N PRO A 73 5.62 1.46 21.29
CA PRO A 73 4.17 1.43 21.22
C PRO A 73 3.68 1.22 19.79
N ALA A 74 2.55 0.55 19.64
CA ALA A 74 1.93 0.35 18.34
C ALA A 74 1.65 1.71 17.68
N PRO A 75 1.87 1.86 16.37
CA PRO A 75 1.57 3.10 15.68
C PRO A 75 0.07 3.40 15.80
N GLY A 76 -0.28 4.64 16.18
CA GLY A 76 -1.68 5.06 16.36
C GLY A 76 -2.53 5.09 15.08
N ARG A 77 -1.92 4.84 13.92
CA ARG A 77 -2.60 4.68 12.62
C ARG A 77 -1.89 3.61 11.81
N SER A 78 -2.67 2.76 11.14
CA SER A 78 -2.14 1.70 10.27
C SER A 78 -2.04 2.10 8.80
N SER A 79 -2.73 3.17 8.40
CA SER A 79 -2.73 3.68 7.02
C SER A 79 -1.98 5.01 6.92
N PHE A 80 -1.02 5.04 6.00
CA PHE A 80 -0.21 6.23 5.70
C PHE A 80 -0.29 6.53 4.21
N PHE A 81 -1.40 7.15 3.79
CA PHE A 81 -1.51 7.67 2.43
C PHE A 81 -0.82 9.03 2.34
N SER A 82 0.05 9.20 1.34
CA SER A 82 0.74 10.47 1.14
C SER A 82 -0.22 11.54 0.63
N ARG A 83 0.12 12.82 0.81
CA ARG A 83 -0.64 13.93 0.19
C ARG A 83 -0.77 13.77 -1.33
N ARG A 84 0.27 13.25 -1.99
CA ARG A 84 0.25 12.96 -3.43
C ARG A 84 -0.79 11.91 -3.81
N PHE A 85 -1.01 10.91 -2.96
CA PHE A 85 -2.06 9.90 -3.18
C PHE A 85 -3.44 10.55 -3.18
N TYR A 86 -3.73 11.40 -2.20
CA TYR A 86 -5.01 12.13 -2.15
C TYR A 86 -5.17 13.10 -3.33
N LEU A 87 -4.10 13.78 -3.73
CA LEU A 87 -4.11 14.63 -4.92
C LEU A 87 -4.42 13.82 -6.18
N MET A 88 -3.80 12.66 -6.36
CA MET A 88 -4.07 11.78 -7.51
C MET A 88 -5.52 11.28 -7.48
N LEU A 89 -6.00 10.88 -6.29
CA LEU A 89 -7.37 10.39 -6.10
C LEU A 89 -8.43 11.45 -6.44
N GLY A 90 -8.14 12.74 -6.21
CA GLY A 90 -9.01 13.85 -6.62
C GLY A 90 -8.80 14.32 -8.06
N ALA A 91 -7.55 14.40 -8.53
CA ALA A 91 -7.24 14.96 -9.83
C ALA A 91 -7.67 14.06 -11.00
N VAL A 92 -7.50 12.74 -10.87
CA VAL A 92 -7.88 11.78 -11.93
C VAL A 92 -9.38 11.87 -12.29
N PRO A 93 -10.34 11.77 -11.34
CA PRO A 93 -11.75 11.89 -11.68
C PRO A 93 -12.08 13.27 -12.26
N VAL A 94 -11.49 14.35 -11.73
CA VAL A 94 -11.68 15.70 -12.27
C VAL A 94 -11.23 15.78 -13.74
N VAL A 95 -10.07 15.23 -14.08
CA VAL A 95 -9.58 15.21 -15.48
C VAL A 95 -10.51 14.39 -16.37
N LEU A 96 -10.98 13.22 -15.90
CA LEU A 96 -11.93 12.40 -16.65
C LEU A 96 -13.25 13.14 -16.90
N GLU A 97 -13.72 13.88 -15.91
CA GLU A 97 -14.95 14.68 -16.01
C GLU A 97 -14.79 15.85 -16.98
N ILE A 98 -13.64 16.54 -16.96
CA ILE A 98 -13.31 17.58 -17.95
C ILE A 98 -13.25 16.98 -19.36
N VAL A 99 -12.58 15.84 -19.56
CA VAL A 99 -12.49 15.18 -20.87
C VAL A 99 -13.87 14.76 -21.37
N ALA A 100 -14.70 14.18 -20.51
CA ALA A 100 -16.08 13.82 -20.85
C ALA A 100 -16.90 15.05 -21.24
N LEU A 101 -16.80 16.14 -20.47
CA LEU A 101 -17.47 17.40 -20.76
C LEU A 101 -17.03 18.01 -22.09
N VAL A 102 -15.73 18.00 -22.40
CA VAL A 102 -15.20 18.51 -23.69
C VAL A 102 -15.68 17.66 -24.87
N ALA A 103 -15.59 16.33 -24.77
CA ALA A 103 -16.10 15.43 -25.81
C ALA A 103 -17.61 15.65 -26.06
N TYR A 104 -18.34 15.95 -25.00
CA TYR A 104 -19.77 16.18 -25.01
C TYR A 104 -20.20 17.57 -25.51
N VAL A 105 -19.49 18.66 -25.18
CA VAL A 105 -19.76 20.00 -25.77
C VAL A 105 -19.63 19.95 -27.30
N ASN A 106 -18.76 19.07 -27.80
CA ASN A 106 -18.62 18.83 -29.23
C ASN A 106 -19.76 17.97 -29.83
N SER A 107 -20.61 17.31 -29.03
CA SER A 107 -21.71 16.45 -29.52
C SER A 107 -23.08 17.14 -29.57
N GLY A 108 -23.35 18.16 -28.74
CA GLY A 108 -24.49 19.09 -28.90
C GLY A 108 -25.83 18.71 -28.26
N ASP A 109 -25.91 17.69 -27.40
CA ASP A 109 -27.21 17.08 -27.00
C ASP A 109 -27.61 17.28 -25.51
N ALA A 110 -28.31 18.37 -25.18
CA ALA A 110 -28.48 18.90 -23.81
C ALA A 110 -29.08 17.94 -22.76
N ALA A 111 -30.01 17.03 -23.11
CA ALA A 111 -30.64 16.13 -22.14
C ALA A 111 -29.66 15.04 -21.63
N GLU A 112 -28.68 14.67 -22.46
CA GLU A 112 -27.62 13.75 -22.10
C GLU A 112 -26.59 14.38 -21.13
N SER A 113 -26.44 15.72 -21.14
CA SER A 113 -25.48 16.44 -20.26
C SER A 113 -25.73 16.20 -18.78
N ALA A 114 -27.00 16.26 -18.36
CA ALA A 114 -27.37 16.15 -16.97
C ALA A 114 -27.10 14.73 -16.45
N GLY A 115 -27.30 13.71 -17.30
CA GLY A 115 -27.01 12.31 -16.96
C GLY A 115 -25.51 12.05 -16.78
N VAL A 116 -24.65 12.61 -17.64
CA VAL A 116 -23.20 12.43 -17.57
C VAL A 116 -22.61 13.14 -16.35
N VAL A 117 -23.01 14.39 -16.07
CA VAL A 117 -22.53 15.14 -14.90
C VAL A 117 -23.00 14.49 -13.60
N VAL A 118 -24.28 14.12 -13.51
CA VAL A 118 -24.81 13.43 -12.32
C VAL A 118 -24.15 12.07 -12.15
N GLY A 119 -23.98 11.31 -13.23
CA GLY A 119 -23.29 10.02 -13.22
C GLY A 119 -21.82 10.12 -12.80
N GLY A 120 -21.11 11.14 -13.28
CA GLY A 120 -19.72 11.44 -12.93
C GLY A 120 -19.58 11.78 -11.44
N LEU A 121 -20.40 12.69 -10.94
CA LEU A 121 -20.42 13.08 -9.53
C LEU A 121 -20.79 11.90 -8.62
N VAL A 122 -21.81 11.11 -9.00
CA VAL A 122 -22.21 9.92 -8.25
C VAL A 122 -21.10 8.87 -8.27
N GLY A 123 -20.44 8.65 -9.40
CA GLY A 123 -19.31 7.73 -9.53
C GLY A 123 -18.11 8.15 -8.69
N ALA A 124 -17.75 9.44 -8.72
CA ALA A 124 -16.68 10.01 -7.91
C ALA A 124 -16.99 9.91 -6.41
N ALA A 125 -18.21 10.24 -6.00
CA ALA A 125 -18.67 10.14 -4.62
C ALA A 125 -18.67 8.68 -4.14
N ALA A 126 -19.22 7.76 -4.92
CA ALA A 126 -19.27 6.33 -4.61
C ALA A 126 -17.85 5.73 -4.53
N GLY A 127 -16.97 6.07 -5.47
CA GLY A 127 -15.57 5.64 -5.47
C GLY A 127 -14.80 6.16 -4.26
N GLY A 128 -14.96 7.45 -3.93
CA GLY A 128 -14.38 8.06 -2.74
C GLY A 128 -14.86 7.41 -1.44
N LEU A 129 -16.17 7.16 -1.33
CA LEU A 129 -16.78 6.44 -0.21
C LEU A 129 -16.27 5.01 -0.09
N ALA A 130 -16.12 4.28 -1.20
CA ALA A 130 -15.60 2.92 -1.19
C ALA A 130 -14.14 2.88 -0.70
N VAL A 131 -13.28 3.79 -1.16
CA VAL A 131 -11.89 3.88 -0.67
C VAL A 131 -11.84 4.24 0.81
N PHE A 132 -12.67 5.20 1.25
CA PHE A 132 -12.75 5.60 2.65
C PHE A 132 -13.26 4.47 3.56
N ALA A 133 -14.37 3.82 3.18
CA ALA A 133 -14.96 2.70 3.90
C ALA A 133 -14.00 1.51 3.98
N TYR A 134 -13.28 1.22 2.89
CA TYR A 134 -12.26 0.18 2.85
C TYR A 134 -11.09 0.50 3.81
N GLY A 135 -10.61 1.75 3.80
CA GLY A 135 -9.58 2.21 4.74
C GLY A 135 -10.03 2.12 6.20
N ALA A 136 -11.26 2.54 6.49
CA ALA A 136 -11.84 2.48 7.84
C ALA A 136 -12.05 1.04 8.32
N TRP A 137 -12.51 0.14 7.45
CA TRP A 137 -12.68 -1.28 7.76
C TRP A 137 -11.35 -1.97 8.07
N GLN A 138 -10.32 -1.73 7.26
CA GLN A 138 -8.98 -2.28 7.51
C GLN A 138 -8.39 -1.83 8.84
N ASN A 139 -8.71 -0.62 9.27
CA ASN A 139 -8.22 -0.07 10.53
C ASN A 139 -8.99 -0.61 11.76
N ARG A 140 -10.19 -1.18 11.58
CA ARG A 140 -11.00 -1.81 12.64
C ARG A 140 -10.76 -3.31 12.79
N SER A 141 -10.39 -4.01 11.72
CA SER A 141 -10.25 -5.47 11.71
C SER A 141 -8.88 -5.97 12.22
N ARG A 142 -8.16 -5.15 13.00
CA ARG A 142 -6.84 -5.41 13.57
C ARG A 142 -6.83 -4.98 15.01
#